data_AF-A0A433JV30-F1
#
_entry.id   AF-A0A433JV30-F1
#
_cell.length_a   1.000
_cell.length_b   1.000
_cell.length_c   1.000
_cell.angle_alpha   90.00
_cell.angle_beta   90.00
_cell.angle_gamma   90.00
#
_symmetry.space_group_name_H-M   'P 1'
#
loop_
_entity.id
_entity.type
_entity.pdbx_description
1 polymer ?
#
loop_
_entity_poly.entity_id
_entity_poly.type
_entity_poly.pdbx_seq_one_letter_code
_entity_poly.pdbx_strand_id
1 'polypeptide(L)'
;MSRQGEVLQERIGDAIELLTDPVGTLAPSRLTAPEYITVLRDVEHLSRLVDAARIALAGEAEKRTQGPIDTLGTLGFASAVDAVATLTSAGDRDAKRRIRIGGSLNTGTSLTGAETG
;
A
#
# COMPACT_ATOMS: atom_id res chain seq x y z
N MET A 1 17.55 -7.20 7.05
CA MET A 1 16.32 -6.41 7.22
C MET A 1 15.59 -6.94 8.45
N SER A 2 14.41 -6.43 8.85
CA SER A 2 13.66 -7.10 9.92
C SER A 2 13.02 -8.37 9.36
N ARG A 3 12.92 -9.43 10.17
CA ARG A 3 12.26 -10.70 9.79
C ARG A 3 10.82 -10.48 9.30
N GLN A 4 10.12 -9.50 9.87
CA GLN A 4 8.78 -9.12 9.44
C GLN A 4 8.75 -8.52 8.04
N GLY A 5 9.71 -7.65 7.71
CA GLY A 5 9.80 -7.04 6.38
C GLY A 5 10.12 -8.06 5.29
N GLU A 6 11.01 -9.00 5.58
CA GLU A 6 11.38 -10.10 4.67
C GLU A 6 10.18 -11.01 4.37
N VAL A 7 9.45 -11.45 5.40
CA VAL A 7 8.24 -12.28 5.23
C VAL A 7 7.16 -11.53 4.45
N LEU A 8 6.92 -10.24 4.75
CA LEU A 8 5.91 -9.48 4.04
C LEU A 8 6.29 -9.29 2.56
N GLN A 9 7.57 -9.04 2.27
CA GLN A 9 8.07 -8.91 0.90
C GLN A 9 7.91 -10.21 0.12
N GLU A 10 8.26 -11.36 0.72
CA GLU A 10 8.08 -12.68 0.12
C GLU A 10 6.60 -12.92 -0.22
N ARG A 11 5.68 -12.69 0.72
CA ARG A 11 4.24 -12.87 0.50
C ARG A 11 3.65 -11.93 -0.56
N ILE A 12 4.15 -10.70 -0.64
CA ILE A 12 3.77 -9.78 -1.72
C ILE A 12 4.29 -10.30 -3.06
N GLY A 13 5.51 -10.83 -3.10
CA GLY A 13 6.07 -11.49 -4.28
C GLY A 13 5.20 -12.65 -4.76
N ASP A 14 4.87 -13.58 -3.86
CA ASP A 14 3.98 -14.73 -4.15
C ASP A 14 2.63 -14.25 -4.73
N ALA A 15 2.04 -13.21 -4.14
CA ALA A 15 0.76 -12.69 -4.59
C ALA A 15 0.84 -12.02 -5.97
N ILE A 16 1.94 -11.31 -6.27
CA ILE A 16 2.15 -10.72 -7.60
C ILE A 16 2.28 -11.82 -8.65
N GLU A 17 3.08 -12.85 -8.38
CA GLU A 17 3.27 -13.98 -9.30
C GLU A 17 1.94 -14.70 -9.56
N LEU A 18 1.19 -15.02 -8.48
CA LEU A 18 -0.10 -15.70 -8.57
C LEU A 18 -1.15 -14.92 -9.38
N LEU A 19 -1.13 -13.58 -9.31
CA LEU A 19 -2.17 -12.73 -9.91
C LEU A 19 -1.82 -12.17 -11.28
N THR A 20 -0.54 -12.20 -11.69
CA THR A 20 -0.09 -11.58 -12.96
C THR A 20 -0.81 -12.18 -14.16
N ASP A 21 -0.82 -13.51 -14.30
CA ASP A 21 -1.44 -14.18 -15.46
C ASP A 21 -2.98 -14.09 -15.45
N PRO A 22 -3.69 -14.36 -14.33
CA PRO A 22 -5.14 -14.22 -14.28
C PRO A 22 -5.62 -12.80 -14.59
N VAL A 23 -4.92 -11.77 -14.10
CA VAL A 23 -5.25 -10.37 -14.39
C VAL A 23 -4.94 -10.02 -15.85
N GLY A 24 -3.78 -10.45 -16.36
CA GLY A 24 -3.36 -10.20 -17.74
C GLY A 24 -4.27 -10.85 -18.79
N THR A 25 -4.97 -11.92 -18.44
CA THR A 25 -5.87 -12.67 -19.33
C THR A 25 -7.36 -12.44 -19.04
N LEU A 26 -7.70 -11.58 -18.07
CA LEU A 26 -9.08 -11.29 -17.70
C LEU A 26 -9.87 -10.73 -18.90
N ALA A 27 -10.95 -11.43 -19.28
CA ALA A 27 -11.86 -11.03 -20.34
C ALA A 27 -13.28 -10.86 -19.78
N PRO A 28 -13.64 -9.67 -19.25
CA PRO A 28 -14.92 -9.48 -18.56
C PRO A 28 -16.15 -9.82 -19.43
N SER A 29 -16.07 -9.63 -20.74
CA SER A 29 -17.13 -9.96 -21.70
C SER A 29 -17.39 -11.46 -21.86
N ARG A 30 -16.50 -12.33 -21.37
CA ARG A 30 -16.66 -13.80 -21.39
C ARG A 30 -17.26 -14.34 -20.09
N LEU A 31 -17.42 -13.51 -19.07
CA LEU A 31 -18.03 -13.89 -17.80
C LEU A 31 -19.55 -13.88 -17.94
N THR A 32 -20.20 -14.88 -17.36
CA THR A 32 -21.63 -14.79 -17.07
C THR A 32 -21.89 -13.67 -16.06
N ALA A 33 -23.13 -13.16 -15.99
CA ALA A 33 -23.46 -12.09 -15.05
C ALA A 33 -23.16 -12.45 -13.57
N PRO A 34 -23.44 -13.67 -13.06
CA PRO A 34 -23.05 -14.06 -11.71
C PRO A 34 -21.54 -14.09 -11.50
N GLU A 35 -20.77 -14.61 -12.46
CA GLU A 35 -19.30 -14.65 -12.38
C GLU A 35 -18.70 -13.24 -12.35
N TYR A 36 -19.20 -12.34 -13.20
CA TYR A 36 -18.78 -10.95 -13.23
C TYR A 36 -18.97 -10.27 -11.87
N ILE A 37 -20.14 -10.44 -11.24
CA ILE A 37 -20.44 -9.83 -9.94
C ILE A 37 -19.49 -10.35 -8.85
N THR A 38 -19.25 -11.66 -8.83
CA THR A 38 -18.34 -12.28 -7.85
C THR A 38 -16.90 -11.79 -8.04
N VAL A 39 -16.37 -11.89 -9.27
CA VAL A 39 -15.01 -11.46 -9.58
C VAL A 39 -14.81 -9.98 -9.27
N LEU A 40 -15.77 -9.12 -9.62
CA LEU A 40 -15.69 -7.69 -9.31
C LEU A 40 -15.61 -7.44 -7.80
N ARG A 41 -16.44 -8.12 -7.00
CA ARG A 41 -16.43 -7.97 -5.54
C ARG A 41 -15.11 -8.43 -4.92
N ASP A 42 -14.57 -9.53 -5.41
CA ASP A 42 -13.31 -10.09 -4.91
C ASP A 42 -12.11 -9.19 -5.25
N VAL A 43 -12.07 -8.67 -6.49
CA VAL A 43 -11.05 -7.69 -6.91
C VAL A 43 -11.14 -6.40 -6.10
N GLU A 44 -12.34 -5.91 -5.80
CA GLU A 44 -12.54 -4.73 -4.93
C GLU A 44 -12.10 -5.00 -3.49
N HIS A 45 -12.35 -6.21 -2.98
CA HIS A 45 -11.85 -6.59 -1.66
C HIS A 45 -10.31 -6.60 -1.61
N LEU A 46 -9.67 -7.25 -2.59
CA LEU A 46 -8.22 -7.25 -2.73
C LEU A 46 -7.66 -5.82 -2.87
N SER A 47 -8.28 -4.99 -3.70
CA SER A 47 -7.85 -3.61 -3.94
C SER A 47 -7.84 -2.79 -2.65
N ARG A 48 -8.85 -2.95 -1.78
CA ARG A 48 -8.89 -2.29 -0.47
C ARG A 48 -7.75 -2.72 0.46
N LEU A 49 -7.37 -3.99 0.44
CA LEU A 49 -6.23 -4.48 1.24
C LEU A 49 -4.91 -3.87 0.75
N VAL A 50 -4.71 -3.84 -0.57
CA VAL A 50 -3.52 -3.25 -1.19
C VAL A 50 -3.48 -1.74 -0.94
N ASP A 51 -4.62 -1.04 -1.04
CA ASP A 51 -4.71 0.40 -0.78
C ASP A 51 -4.45 0.74 0.69
N ALA A 52 -4.92 -0.07 1.63
CA ALA A 52 -4.58 0.08 3.04
C ALA A 52 -3.06 -0.02 3.27
N ALA A 53 -2.41 -1.02 2.65
CA ALA A 53 -0.95 -1.17 2.72
C ALA A 53 -0.21 0.01 2.07
N ARG A 54 -0.66 0.48 0.90
CA ARG A 54 -0.10 1.66 0.21
C ARG A 54 -0.16 2.91 1.09
N ILE A 55 -1.30 3.15 1.73
CA ILE A 55 -1.50 4.29 2.63
C ILE A 55 -0.60 4.16 3.86
N ALA A 56 -0.55 2.99 4.50
CA ALA A 56 0.27 2.75 5.69
C ALA A 56 1.77 2.97 5.40
N LEU A 57 2.28 2.44 4.27
CA LEU A 57 3.68 2.63 3.85
C LEU A 57 3.98 4.09 3.50
N ALA A 58 3.09 4.78 2.79
CA ALA A 58 3.25 6.20 2.48
C ALA A 58 3.28 7.05 3.75
N GLY A 59 2.49 6.70 4.76
CA GLY A 59 2.46 7.37 6.05
C GLY A 59 3.78 7.36 6.83
N GLU A 60 4.71 6.47 6.49
CA GLU A 60 6.03 6.38 7.11
C GLU A 60 7.07 7.25 6.38
N ALA A 61 6.79 7.72 5.17
CA ALA A 61 7.77 8.39 4.30
C ALA A 61 8.37 9.66 4.92
N GLU A 62 7.56 10.47 5.62
CA GLU A 62 8.07 11.68 6.30
C GLU A 62 9.05 11.33 7.41
N LYS A 63 8.80 10.29 8.20
CA LYS A 63 9.76 9.85 9.24
C LYS A 63 11.04 9.29 8.64
N ARG A 64 10.99 8.70 7.44
CA ARG A 64 12.17 8.22 6.71
C ARG A 64 13.01 9.34 6.09
N THR A 65 12.51 10.58 6.06
CA THR A 65 13.25 11.78 5.65
C THR A 65 13.65 12.67 6.82
N GLN A 66 12.82 12.75 7.86
CA GLN A 66 13.02 13.61 9.04
C GLN A 66 13.68 12.89 10.22
N GLY A 67 13.89 11.58 10.11
CA GLY A 67 14.53 10.77 11.15
C GLY A 67 16.04 11.03 11.28
N PRO A 68 16.70 10.41 12.27
CA PRO A 68 18.15 10.56 12.47
C PRO A 68 18.99 10.15 11.24
N ILE A 69 18.43 9.30 10.39
CA ILE A 69 19.00 8.91 9.10
C ILE A 69 17.95 9.22 8.03
N ASP A 70 18.26 10.20 7.18
CA ASP A 70 17.46 10.51 5.99
C ASP A 70 17.67 9.41 4.94
N THR A 71 16.89 8.35 5.07
CA THR A 71 17.00 7.14 4.26
C THR A 71 16.58 7.42 2.83
N LEU A 72 15.51 8.21 2.63
CA LEU A 72 15.01 8.51 1.29
C LEU A 72 15.88 9.56 0.58
N GLY A 73 16.39 10.56 1.30
CA GLY A 73 17.38 11.50 0.77
C GLY A 73 18.69 10.84 0.39
N THR A 74 19.16 9.84 1.17
CA THR A 74 20.32 9.01 0.80
C THR A 74 20.11 8.25 -0.51
N LEU A 75 18.86 7.88 -0.83
CA LEU A 75 18.49 7.24 -2.09
C LEU A 75 18.26 8.24 -3.24
N GLY A 76 18.47 9.54 -3.00
CA GLY A 76 18.41 10.60 -4.02
C GLY A 76 17.04 11.25 -4.21
N PHE A 77 16.05 10.94 -3.37
CA PHE A 77 14.75 11.59 -3.44
C PHE A 77 14.78 12.99 -2.80
N ALA A 78 14.17 13.97 -3.46
CA ALA A 78 14.17 15.36 -3.02
C ALA A 78 13.27 15.61 -1.79
N SER A 79 12.28 14.74 -1.58
CA SER A 79 11.36 14.78 -0.44
C SER A 79 10.63 13.46 -0.26
N ALA A 80 9.91 13.29 0.87
CA ALA A 80 9.01 12.15 1.07
C ALA A 80 7.91 12.07 -0.01
N VAL A 81 7.39 13.22 -0.45
CA VAL A 81 6.38 13.29 -1.53
C VAL A 81 6.97 12.81 -2.85
N ASP A 82 8.17 13.30 -3.19
CA ASP A 82 8.90 12.92 -4.40
C ASP A 82 9.19 11.41 -4.41
N ALA A 83 9.64 10.85 -3.28
CA ALA A 83 9.86 9.42 -3.14
C ALA A 83 8.58 8.59 -3.38
N VAL A 84 7.47 8.94 -2.71
CA VAL A 84 6.20 8.21 -2.86
C VAL A 84 5.64 8.36 -4.27
N ALA A 85 5.71 9.56 -4.86
CA ALA A 85 5.27 9.81 -6.23
C ALA A 85 6.08 8.98 -7.24
N THR A 86 7.40 9.06 -7.16
CA THR A 86 8.33 8.37 -8.08
C THR A 86 8.25 6.85 -7.96
N LEU A 87 8.28 6.30 -6.74
CA LEU A 87 8.29 4.84 -6.52
C LEU A 87 6.95 4.17 -6.86
N THR A 88 5.85 4.92 -6.86
CA THR A 88 4.50 4.38 -7.11
C THR A 88 3.86 4.88 -8.39
N SER A 89 4.59 5.68 -9.17
CA SER A 89 4.08 6.38 -10.37
C SER A 89 2.79 7.16 -10.11
N ALA A 90 2.60 7.63 -8.87
CA ALA A 90 1.43 8.43 -8.48
C ALA A 90 1.71 9.92 -8.66
N GLY A 91 0.69 10.71 -8.99
CA GLY A 91 0.84 12.16 -9.00
C GLY A 91 1.05 12.73 -7.59
N ASP A 92 1.80 13.82 -7.47
CA ASP A 92 2.14 14.49 -6.20
C ASP A 92 0.94 14.71 -5.27
N ARG A 93 -0.21 15.08 -5.83
CA ARG A 93 -1.43 15.33 -5.06
C ARG A 93 -1.89 14.07 -4.33
N ASP A 94 -1.83 12.93 -5.01
CA ASP A 94 -2.22 11.65 -4.43
C ASP A 94 -1.15 11.14 -3.45
N ALA A 95 0.13 11.29 -3.79
CA ALA A 95 1.23 10.99 -2.86
C ALA A 95 1.09 11.77 -1.54
N LYS A 96 0.88 13.10 -1.61
CA LYS A 96 0.60 13.96 -0.44
C LYS A 96 -0.62 13.50 0.34
N ARG A 97 -1.68 13.07 -0.34
CA ARG A 97 -2.89 12.56 0.31
C ARG A 97 -2.61 11.27 1.06
N ARG A 98 -1.90 10.31 0.46
CA ARG A 98 -1.55 9.02 1.07
C ARG A 98 -0.64 9.21 2.28
N ILE A 99 0.39 10.06 2.17
CA ILE A 99 1.29 10.40 3.29
C ILE A 99 0.50 10.97 4.46
N ARG A 100 -0.38 11.95 4.22
CA ARG A 100 -1.18 12.57 5.29
C ARG A 100 -2.09 11.56 6.00
N ILE A 101 -2.86 10.79 5.23
CA ILE A 101 -3.79 9.80 5.79
C ILE A 101 -3.02 8.71 6.54
N GLY A 102 -1.98 8.16 5.93
CA GLY A 102 -1.14 7.12 6.53
C GLY A 102 -0.44 7.60 7.79
N GLY A 103 0.06 8.83 7.79
CA GLY A 103 0.67 9.46 8.97
C GLY A 103 -0.31 9.48 10.14
N SER A 104 -1.53 9.97 9.91
CA SER A 104 -2.59 9.97 10.94
C SER A 104 -2.94 8.57 11.46
N LEU A 105 -3.05 7.58 10.57
CA LEU A 105 -3.33 6.19 10.95
C LEU A 105 -2.20 5.55 11.76
N ASN A 106 -0.95 5.78 11.34
CA ASN A 106 0.24 5.23 11.98
C ASN A 106 0.54 5.89 13.34
N THR A 107 0.09 7.13 13.55
CA THR A 107 0.12 7.79 14.87
C THR A 107 -1.03 7.38 15.79
N GLY A 108 -2.14 6.86 15.22
CA GLY A 108 -3.37 6.50 15.92
C GLY A 108 -3.42 5.08 16.50
N THR A 109 -2.36 4.27 16.35
CA THR A 109 -2.22 2.96 17.03
C THR A 109 -1.85 3.06 18.52
N SER A 110 -2.01 4.25 19.13
CA SER A 110 -2.17 4.40 20.59
C SER A 110 -3.65 4.68 20.92
N LEU A 111 -4.51 3.72 20.62
CA LEU A 111 -5.84 3.59 21.22
C LEU A 111 -5.88 2.18 21.80
N THR A 112 -5.30 2.03 22.99
CA THR A 112 -5.53 0.87 23.84
C THR A 112 -7.03 0.68 23.99
N GLY A 113 -7.52 -0.52 23.70
CA GLY A 113 -8.88 -0.92 24.02
C GLY A 113 -9.15 -0.61 25.48
N ALA A 114 -10.06 0.32 25.75
CA ALA A 114 -10.70 0.39 27.04
C ALA A 114 -11.67 -0.79 27.09
N GLU A 115 -11.33 -1.75 27.93
CA GLU A 115 -12.21 -2.84 28.34
C GLU A 115 -13.44 -2.19 28.97
N THR A 116 -14.61 -2.33 28.32
CA THR A 116 -15.88 -1.98 28.97
C THR A 116 -16.19 -3.10 29.96
N GLY A 117 -15.76 -2.90 31.21
CA GLY A 117 -16.36 -3.55 32.36
C GLY A 117 -17.75 -3.02 32.66
#